data_AF-A0AAY4CW87-F1
#
_entry.id   AF-A0AAY4CW87-F1
#
_cell.length_a   1.000
_cell.length_b   1.000
_cell.length_c   1.000
_cell.angle_alpha   90.00
_cell.angle_beta   90.00
_cell.angle_gamma   90.00
#
_symmetry.space_group_name_H-M   'P 1'
#
loop_
_entity.id
_entity.type
_entity.pdbx_description
1 polymer ?
#
loop_
_entity_poly.entity_id
_entity_poly.type
_entity_poly.pdbx_seq_one_letter_code
_entity_poly.pdbx_strand_id
1 'polypeptide(L)'
;MTSSTPFTTMFGADRKSAEVNIMIFNTASFAALIFTMSGLQAYQLIQPKSQNAQLGENIQLHCREEGSDFSYIPWYQQKPGSAPTFLLVGSTRASGLPSRFSYSKNGYDEYLKIDGVTADDEAVYYCACPNCPTSGLYHSAPVY
;
A
#
# COMPACT_ATOMS: atom_id res chain seq x y z
N MET A 1 -6.90 -65.50 24.60
CA MET A 1 -7.86 -65.37 25.71
C MET A 1 -7.10 -64.70 26.84
N THR A 2 -7.44 -63.53 27.39
CA THR A 2 -8.59 -62.60 27.24
C THR A 2 -8.06 -61.17 27.45
N SER A 3 -8.41 -60.19 26.60
CA SER A 3 -9.44 -59.17 26.85
C SER A 3 -9.31 -58.39 28.18
N SER A 4 -8.82 -57.13 28.12
CA SER A 4 -9.56 -55.93 28.57
C SER A 4 -8.69 -54.66 28.63
N THR A 5 -9.03 -53.64 27.84
CA THR A 5 -8.96 -52.21 28.20
C THR A 5 -10.36 -51.80 28.75
N PRO A 6 -10.73 -50.54 29.12
CA PRO A 6 -10.00 -49.25 29.06
C PRO A 6 -10.20 -48.30 30.29
N PHE A 7 -9.51 -47.14 30.31
CA PHE A 7 -10.05 -45.78 30.57
C PHE A 7 -8.92 -44.74 30.35
N THR A 8 -9.02 -43.81 29.39
CA THR A 8 -9.64 -42.46 29.49
C THR A 8 -8.78 -41.44 30.26
N THR A 9 -8.07 -40.57 29.51
CA THR A 9 -8.02 -39.07 29.58
C THR A 9 -7.94 -38.37 30.97
N MET A 10 -7.35 -37.20 31.24
CA MET A 10 -6.88 -35.98 30.54
C MET A 10 -5.65 -35.42 31.34
N PHE A 11 -4.84 -34.41 30.96
CA PHE A 11 -4.65 -33.54 29.79
C PHE A 11 -3.22 -32.92 29.89
N GLY A 12 -2.74 -32.20 28.86
CA GLY A 12 -1.50 -31.40 28.95
C GLY A 12 -0.81 -31.18 27.62
N ALA A 13 -1.28 -30.22 26.82
CA ALA A 13 -0.72 -29.90 25.52
C ALA A 13 0.45 -28.90 25.61
N ASP A 14 1.47 -29.03 24.75
CA ASP A 14 1.99 -27.88 24.00
C ASP A 14 2.64 -28.31 22.66
N ARG A 15 2.68 -27.34 21.74
CA ARG A 15 3.14 -27.29 20.33
C ARG A 15 3.96 -28.47 19.76
N LYS A 16 3.56 -28.88 18.55
CA LYS A 16 4.50 -29.02 17.42
C LYS A 16 3.93 -28.45 16.11
N SER A 17 4.84 -27.76 15.40
CA SER A 17 4.87 -27.37 13.99
C SER A 17 3.76 -27.91 13.07
N ALA A 18 3.05 -27.00 12.39
CA ALA A 18 2.24 -27.33 11.22
C ALA A 18 3.03 -26.98 9.94
N GLU A 19 3.21 -27.96 9.06
CA GLU A 19 3.76 -27.74 7.72
C GLU A 19 2.68 -27.17 6.79
N VAL A 20 3.02 -26.17 5.98
CA VAL A 20 2.11 -25.59 4.98
C VAL A 20 2.39 -26.25 3.63
N ASN A 21 1.56 -27.21 3.24
CA ASN A 21 1.65 -27.86 1.92
C ASN A 21 0.76 -27.18 0.88
N ILE A 22 1.33 -27.05 -0.32
CA ILE A 22 0.82 -26.30 -1.48
C ILE A 22 -0.19 -27.16 -2.27
N MET A 23 -1.20 -26.52 -2.89
CA MET A 23 -1.92 -27.13 -4.01
C MET A 23 -2.07 -26.16 -5.18
N ILE A 24 -1.40 -26.48 -6.30
CA ILE A 24 -1.60 -25.86 -7.61
C ILE A 24 -2.72 -26.63 -8.30
N PHE A 25 -3.80 -25.97 -8.70
CA PHE A 25 -4.88 -26.58 -9.47
C PHE A 25 -4.90 -26.07 -10.91
N ASN A 26 -4.72 -26.99 -11.86
CA ASN A 26 -4.90 -26.77 -13.28
C ASN A 26 -5.92 -27.78 -13.81
N THR A 27 -7.12 -27.32 -14.14
CA THR A 27 -8.16 -28.11 -14.83
C THR A 27 -8.96 -27.20 -15.75
N ALA A 28 -9.02 -27.53 -17.04
CA ALA A 28 -9.70 -26.71 -18.05
C ALA A 28 -11.24 -26.81 -17.96
N SER A 29 -11.89 -25.68 -18.28
CA SER A 29 -13.32 -25.55 -18.63
C SER A 29 -14.37 -26.11 -17.66
N PHE A 30 -14.85 -25.26 -16.75
CA PHE A 30 -16.24 -25.29 -16.29
C PHE A 30 -16.89 -23.91 -16.43
N ALA A 31 -18.04 -23.89 -17.11
CA ALA A 31 -19.06 -22.85 -17.19
C ALA A 31 -18.63 -21.36 -17.25
N ALA A 32 -18.86 -20.74 -18.41
CA ALA A 32 -18.98 -19.29 -18.51
C ALA A 32 -20.19 -18.79 -17.69
N LEU A 33 -19.94 -18.27 -16.48
CA LEU A 33 -20.85 -17.39 -15.74
C LEU A 33 -20.16 -16.71 -14.53
N ILE A 34 -18.95 -16.18 -14.74
CA ILE A 34 -18.47 -15.10 -13.86
C ILE A 34 -19.19 -13.83 -14.32
N PHE A 35 -20.15 -13.39 -13.51
CA PHE A 35 -21.09 -12.30 -13.76
C PHE A 35 -20.47 -11.11 -14.50
N THR A 36 -21.12 -10.63 -15.55
CA THR A 36 -20.91 -9.29 -16.08
C THR A 36 -21.48 -8.25 -15.10
N MET A 37 -20.84 -8.08 -13.95
CA MET A 37 -21.02 -6.91 -13.08
C MET A 37 -20.30 -5.69 -13.69
N SER A 38 -20.70 -5.31 -14.90
CA SER A 38 -20.38 -4.01 -15.46
C SER A 38 -21.15 -2.95 -14.64
N GLY A 39 -20.53 -2.41 -13.59
CA GLY A 39 -21.26 -1.52 -12.67
C GLY A 39 -20.53 -0.89 -11.49
N LEU A 40 -19.27 -1.25 -11.18
CA LEU A 40 -18.47 -0.47 -10.22
C LEU A 40 -17.21 0.07 -10.90
N GLN A 41 -17.20 1.37 -11.16
CA GLN A 41 -15.98 2.13 -11.39
C GLN A 41 -15.20 2.15 -10.07
N ALA A 42 -14.23 1.24 -9.93
CA ALA A 42 -13.36 1.21 -8.77
C ALA A 42 -12.35 2.36 -8.87
N TYR A 43 -12.49 3.35 -7.99
CA TYR A 43 -11.50 4.40 -7.85
C TYR A 43 -10.35 3.88 -6.99
N GLN A 44 -9.13 3.94 -7.52
CA GLN A 44 -7.93 3.49 -6.81
C GLN A 44 -6.72 4.39 -7.08
N LEU A 45 -5.82 4.40 -6.10
CA LEU A 45 -4.49 5.00 -6.20
C LEU A 45 -3.45 3.88 -6.20
N ILE A 46 -2.52 3.94 -7.15
CA ILE A 46 -1.45 2.95 -7.32
C ILE A 46 -0.10 3.64 -7.13
N GLN A 47 0.71 3.12 -6.22
CA GLN A 47 2.04 3.63 -5.90
C GLN A 47 3.05 2.46 -5.90
N PRO A 48 4.31 2.65 -6.33
CA PRO A 48 5.34 1.62 -6.19
C PRO A 48 5.49 1.13 -4.74
N LYS A 49 5.79 -0.16 -4.55
CA LYS A 49 5.85 -0.79 -3.21
C LYS A 49 6.98 -0.28 -2.31
N SER A 50 7.99 0.37 -2.87
CA SER A 50 9.11 1.03 -2.20
C SER A 50 9.96 1.76 -3.25
N GLN A 51 10.78 2.70 -2.81
CA GLN A 51 11.85 3.29 -3.62
C GLN A 51 13.09 3.48 -2.73
N ASN A 52 14.28 3.12 -3.22
CA ASN A 52 15.51 3.41 -2.50
C ASN A 52 16.11 4.72 -3.05
N ALA A 53 16.79 5.50 -2.21
CA ALA A 53 17.38 6.78 -2.59
C ALA A 53 18.75 6.99 -1.91
N GLN A 54 19.70 7.59 -2.63
CA GLN A 54 20.98 7.99 -2.05
C GLN A 54 20.93 9.42 -1.50
N LEU A 55 21.77 9.72 -0.50
CA LEU A 55 21.93 11.08 0.00
C LEU A 55 22.40 12.02 -1.12
N GLY A 56 21.67 13.10 -1.34
CA GLY A 56 21.90 14.04 -2.43
C GLY A 56 21.26 13.64 -3.78
N GLU A 57 20.60 12.49 -3.88
CA GLU A 57 19.86 12.10 -5.09
C GLU A 57 18.58 12.93 -5.26
N ASN A 58 18.15 13.15 -6.51
CA ASN A 58 16.85 13.73 -6.81
C ASN A 58 15.89 12.59 -7.18
N ILE A 59 14.88 12.34 -6.35
CA ILE A 59 13.90 11.29 -6.58
C ILE A 59 12.52 11.84 -6.94
N GLN A 60 11.74 11.01 -7.63
CA GLN A 60 10.37 11.31 -8.03
C GLN A 60 9.46 10.14 -7.64
N LEU A 61 8.76 10.29 -6.52
CA LEU A 61 7.75 9.35 -6.05
C LEU A 61 6.52 9.47 -6.95
N HIS A 62 5.97 8.32 -7.37
CA HIS A 62 4.87 8.25 -8.32
C HIS A 62 3.59 7.74 -7.64
N CYS A 63 2.46 8.32 -8.03
CA CYS A 63 1.14 7.82 -7.74
C CYS A 63 0.28 7.93 -9.00
N ARG A 64 -0.38 6.84 -9.41
CA ARG A 64 -1.31 6.80 -10.54
C ARG A 64 -2.73 6.74 -10.03
N GLU A 65 -3.58 7.59 -10.58
CA GLU A 65 -5.02 7.55 -10.42
C GLU A 65 -5.61 6.56 -11.43
N GLU A 66 -6.54 5.71 -10.98
CA GLU A 66 -7.40 4.95 -11.87
C GLU A 66 -8.87 5.15 -11.49
N GLY A 67 -9.72 5.26 -12.51
CA GLY A 67 -11.17 5.43 -12.37
C GLY A 67 -11.66 6.88 -12.41
N SER A 68 -10.86 7.87 -12.01
CA SER A 68 -11.14 9.32 -12.13
C SER A 68 -9.90 10.11 -12.56
N ASP A 69 -10.13 11.35 -13.02
CA ASP A 69 -9.15 12.43 -12.94
C ASP A 69 -9.53 13.33 -11.76
N PHE A 70 -8.85 13.17 -10.63
CA PHE A 70 -8.98 14.05 -9.47
C PHE A 70 -8.19 15.32 -9.73
N SER A 71 -8.64 16.51 -9.29
CA SER A 71 -7.95 17.74 -9.68
C SER A 71 -6.48 17.79 -9.26
N TYR A 72 -6.19 17.40 -8.01
CA TYR A 72 -4.85 17.17 -7.45
C TYR A 72 -4.99 16.25 -6.21
N ILE A 73 -4.11 15.25 -6.01
CA ILE A 73 -4.11 14.45 -4.77
C ILE A 73 -3.06 14.92 -3.74
N PRO A 74 -3.44 15.01 -2.44
CA PRO A 74 -2.50 15.36 -1.38
C PRO A 74 -1.49 14.26 -1.07
N TRP A 75 -0.26 14.70 -0.76
CA TRP A 75 0.84 13.85 -0.30
C TRP A 75 1.10 14.01 1.19
N TYR A 76 1.47 12.91 1.84
CA TYR A 76 1.77 12.83 3.26
C TYR A 76 3.10 12.08 3.49
N GLN A 77 3.78 12.41 4.59
CA GLN A 77 4.96 11.72 5.10
C GLN A 77 4.68 11.17 6.50
N GLN A 78 5.01 9.91 6.75
CA GLN A 78 5.00 9.29 8.07
C GLN A 78 6.41 8.85 8.44
N LYS A 79 6.99 9.49 9.46
CA LYS A 79 8.24 9.05 10.09
C LYS A 79 7.97 7.89 11.06
N PRO A 80 8.95 7.01 11.34
CA PRO A 80 8.80 5.92 12.30
C PRO A 80 8.22 6.40 13.65
N GLY A 81 7.17 5.73 14.14
CA GLY A 81 6.50 6.07 15.40
C GLY A 81 5.61 7.32 15.39
N SER A 82 5.45 8.00 14.24
CA SER A 82 4.56 9.18 14.10
C SER A 82 3.28 8.84 13.32
N ALA A 83 2.30 9.75 13.34
CA ALA A 83 1.15 9.72 12.42
C ALA A 83 1.51 10.36 11.06
N PRO A 84 0.84 10.02 9.95
CA PRO A 84 1.06 10.69 8.68
C PRO A 84 0.81 12.21 8.78
N THR A 85 1.75 12.99 8.27
CA THR A 85 1.73 14.46 8.25
C THR A 85 1.60 14.97 6.82
N PHE A 86 0.79 16.00 6.60
CA PHE A 86 0.59 16.58 5.27
C PHE A 86 1.85 17.27 4.75
N LEU A 87 2.19 17.04 3.48
CA LEU A 87 3.26 17.73 2.77
C LEU A 87 2.70 18.81 1.84
N LEU A 88 2.05 18.42 0.75
CA LEU A 88 1.61 19.32 -0.31
C LEU A 88 0.46 18.74 -1.15
N VAL A 89 -0.22 19.62 -1.89
CA VAL A 89 -1.21 19.29 -2.93
C VAL A 89 -1.19 20.40 -3.99
N GLY A 90 -0.85 20.08 -5.24
CA GLY A 90 -0.65 21.11 -6.26
C GLY A 90 0.40 22.15 -5.83
N SER A 91 0.02 23.43 -5.84
CA SER A 91 0.83 24.55 -5.32
C SER A 91 0.71 24.79 -3.81
N THR A 92 -0.23 24.13 -3.12
CA THR A 92 -0.45 24.29 -1.68
C THR A 92 0.53 23.42 -0.89
N ARG A 93 1.15 23.98 0.16
CA ARG A 93 2.23 23.34 0.92
C ARG A 93 2.01 23.48 2.42
N ALA A 94 2.47 22.51 3.18
CA ALA A 94 2.55 22.58 4.64
C ALA A 94 3.54 23.65 5.10
N SER A 95 3.25 24.28 6.24
CA SER A 95 4.15 25.25 6.86
C SER A 95 5.48 24.60 7.23
N GLY A 96 6.59 25.19 6.80
CA GLY A 96 7.93 24.66 7.03
C GLY A 96 8.39 23.55 6.09
N LEU A 97 7.58 23.12 5.10
CA LEU A 97 8.01 22.12 4.12
C LEU A 97 9.20 22.65 3.29
N PRO A 98 10.38 22.00 3.32
CA PRO A 98 11.56 22.47 2.60
C PRO A 98 11.30 22.65 1.09
N SER A 99 11.91 23.68 0.49
CA SER A 99 11.73 24.01 -0.93
C SER A 99 12.13 22.88 -1.89
N ARG A 100 12.97 21.93 -1.44
CA ARG A 100 13.39 20.75 -2.20
C ARG A 100 12.26 19.78 -2.55
N PHE A 101 11.14 19.83 -1.82
CA PHE A 101 9.94 19.09 -2.18
C PHE A 101 9.16 19.85 -3.25
N SER A 102 8.82 19.21 -4.36
CA SER A 102 7.96 19.81 -5.38
C SER A 102 6.92 18.83 -5.92
N TYR A 103 5.90 19.36 -6.59
CA TYR A 103 4.75 18.61 -7.07
C TYR A 103 4.62 18.75 -8.58
N SER A 104 4.24 17.67 -9.26
CA SER A 104 3.85 17.73 -10.68
C SER A 104 2.83 16.64 -11.03
N LYS A 105 1.96 16.93 -12.00
CA LYS A 105 0.93 16.03 -12.53
C LYS A 105 1.03 15.95 -14.06
N ASN A 106 0.78 14.77 -14.64
CA ASN A 106 0.76 14.53 -16.08
C ASN A 106 -0.33 13.50 -16.41
N GLY A 107 -1.49 13.95 -16.91
CA GLY A 107 -2.67 13.08 -17.04
C GLY A 107 -3.02 12.51 -15.66
N TYR A 108 -3.23 11.19 -15.57
CA TYR A 108 -3.52 10.48 -14.31
C TYR A 108 -2.28 10.19 -13.44
N ASP A 109 -1.09 10.64 -13.85
CA ASP A 109 0.15 10.40 -13.12
C ASP A 109 0.55 11.62 -12.27
N GLU A 110 0.54 11.43 -10.96
CA GLU A 110 0.96 12.43 -9.98
C GLU A 110 2.31 12.09 -9.36
N TYR A 111 3.05 13.15 -9.01
CA TYR A 111 4.43 13.01 -8.58
C TYR A 111 4.81 13.97 -7.46
N LEU A 112 5.40 13.42 -6.40
CA LEU A 112 6.15 14.15 -5.38
C LEU A 112 7.63 14.01 -5.68
N LYS A 113 8.28 15.13 -5.99
CA LYS A 113 9.73 15.22 -6.21
C LYS A 113 10.43 15.66 -4.95
N ILE A 114 11.59 15.08 -4.68
CA ILE A 114 12.48 15.44 -3.59
C ILE A 114 13.87 15.62 -4.19
N ASP A 115 14.30 16.87 -4.34
CA ASP A 115 15.63 17.20 -4.84
C ASP A 115 16.66 17.14 -3.70
N GLY A 116 17.80 16.48 -3.87
CA GLY A 116 18.82 16.37 -2.82
C GLY A 116 18.32 15.71 -1.54
N VAL A 117 17.92 14.43 -1.63
CA VAL A 117 17.44 13.59 -0.52
C VAL A 117 18.39 13.65 0.68
N THR A 118 17.81 13.76 1.88
CA THR A 118 18.51 13.79 3.17
C THR A 118 18.12 12.61 4.05
N ALA A 119 18.89 12.30 5.09
CA ALA A 119 18.54 11.24 6.04
C ALA A 119 17.20 11.49 6.75
N ASP A 120 16.78 12.76 6.87
CA ASP A 120 15.47 13.15 7.39
C ASP A 120 14.29 12.82 6.45
N ASP A 121 14.56 12.40 5.22
CA ASP A 121 13.55 12.04 4.22
C ASP A 121 13.23 10.53 4.22
N GLU A 122 13.94 9.71 5.01
CA GLU A 122 13.60 8.30 5.27
C GLU A 122 12.24 8.21 5.98
N ALA A 123 11.23 7.75 5.27
CA ALA A 123 9.84 7.77 5.72
C ALA A 123 8.95 6.89 4.83
N VAL A 124 7.73 6.63 5.30
CA VAL A 124 6.66 6.14 4.44
C VAL A 124 5.92 7.33 3.84
N TYR A 125 5.89 7.40 2.51
CA TYR A 125 5.12 8.40 1.79
C TYR A 125 3.78 7.81 1.36
N TYR A 126 2.76 8.67 1.35
CA TYR A 126 1.41 8.33 0.94
C TYR A 126 0.88 9.40 -0.01
N CYS A 127 0.31 8.96 -1.13
CA CYS A 127 -0.67 9.74 -1.86
C CYS A 127 -2.08 9.34 -1.37
N ALA A 128 -3.01 10.29 -1.22
CA ALA A 128 -4.33 10.01 -0.67
C ALA A 128 -5.45 10.70 -1.46
N CYS A 129 -6.61 10.06 -1.54
CA CYS A 129 -7.79 10.57 -2.22
C CYS A 129 -8.92 10.84 -1.20
N PRO A 130 -9.14 12.10 -0.75
CA PRO A 130 -10.12 12.40 0.30
C PRO A 130 -11.58 12.10 -0.09
N ASN A 131 -11.89 12.14 -1.39
CA ASN A 131 -13.24 12.01 -1.94
C ASN A 131 -13.48 10.65 -2.63
N CYS A 132 -12.59 9.67 -2.47
CA CYS A 132 -12.78 8.34 -3.05
C CYS A 132 -13.87 7.57 -2.29
N PRO A 133 -14.84 6.93 -2.98
CA PRO A 133 -15.94 6.19 -2.33
C PRO A 133 -15.48 4.91 -1.63
N THR A 134 -14.27 4.42 -1.95
CA THR A 134 -13.55 3.40 -1.19
C THR A 134 -12.75 4.06 -0.07
N SER A 135 -13.24 3.93 1.16
CA SER A 135 -12.60 4.48 2.36
C SER A 135 -11.18 3.94 2.56
N GLY A 136 -10.17 4.82 2.47
CA GLY A 136 -8.85 4.59 3.07
C GLY A 136 -7.85 3.75 2.27
N LEU A 137 -7.79 3.89 0.94
CA LEU A 137 -6.65 3.40 0.15
C LEU A 137 -5.40 4.29 0.35
N TYR A 138 -4.76 4.12 1.51
CA TYR A 138 -3.38 4.52 1.73
C TYR A 138 -2.47 3.52 1.01
N HIS A 139 -1.96 3.86 -0.17
CA HIS A 139 -0.87 3.10 -0.77
C HIS A 139 0.46 3.71 -0.34
N SER A 140 1.39 2.86 0.12
CA SER A 140 2.64 3.27 0.74
C SER A 140 3.84 2.94 -0.13
N ALA A 141 4.60 3.96 -0.53
CA ALA A 141 6.01 3.83 -0.88
C ALA A 141 6.86 4.19 0.36
N PRO A 142 7.38 3.22 1.14
CA PRO A 142 8.53 3.48 1.98
C PRO A 142 9.72 3.90 1.10
N VAL A 143 10.40 4.96 1.53
CA VAL A 143 11.67 5.42 0.99
C VAL A 143 12.77 5.09 1.99
N TYR A 144 13.80 4.39 1.49
CA TYR A 144 14.98 3.91 2.25
C TYR A 144 16.28 4.45 1.62
#